data_AF-A0AAV7FPY8-F1
#
_entry.id   AF-A0AAV7FPY8-F1
#
_cell.length_a   1.000
_cell.length_b   1.000
_cell.length_c   1.000
_cell.angle_alpha   90.00
_cell.angle_beta   90.00
_cell.angle_gamma   90.00
#
_symmetry.space_group_name_H-M   'P 1'
#
loop_
_entity.id
_entity.type
_entity.pdbx_description
1 polymer ?
#
loop_
_entity_poly.entity_id
_entity_poly.type
_entity_poly.pdbx_seq_one_letter_code
_entity_poly.pdbx_strand_id
1 'polypeptide(L)'
;MRSFRDPSIKNAIFFLDLLDGLRPGIVDQSLVNTGRTDEECRLNAKLAISIARKLGALIFLVPEDIVELRQRLILTFVGSLMAMQA
;
A
#
# COMPACT_ATOMS: atom_id res chain seq x y z
N MET A 1 -9.86 1.82 -9.42
CA MET A 1 -8.76 2.78 -9.66
C MET A 1 -8.58 3.00 -11.15
N ARG A 2 -8.66 4.26 -11.63
CA ARG A 2 -8.44 4.58 -13.07
C ARG A 2 -7.05 5.17 -13.34
N SER A 3 -6.36 5.69 -12.31
CA SER A 3 -5.03 6.30 -12.41
C SER A 3 -4.34 6.36 -11.04
N PHE A 4 -3.01 6.41 -10.99
CA PHE A 4 -2.22 6.67 -9.77
C PHE A 4 -2.40 8.09 -9.19
N ARG A 5 -3.19 8.93 -9.87
CA ARG A 5 -3.61 10.25 -9.37
C ARG A 5 -4.88 10.23 -8.54
N ASP A 6 -5.50 9.06 -8.38
CA ASP A 6 -6.77 8.92 -7.72
C ASP A 6 -6.63 9.23 -6.22
N PRO A 7 -7.39 10.20 -5.67
CA PRO A 7 -7.31 10.56 -4.25
C PRO A 7 -7.63 9.39 -3.31
N SER A 8 -8.41 8.40 -3.77
CA SER A 8 -8.74 7.22 -2.98
C SER A 8 -7.52 6.39 -2.59
N ILE A 9 -6.39 6.49 -3.31
CA ILE A 9 -5.15 5.77 -3.00
C ILE A 9 -4.57 6.19 -1.64
N LYS A 10 -4.90 7.39 -1.17
CA LYS A 10 -4.44 7.94 0.11
C LYS A 10 -4.78 7.05 1.29
N ASN A 11 -5.92 6.35 1.24
CA ASN A 11 -6.36 5.47 2.32
C ASN A 11 -5.56 4.17 2.45
N ALA A 12 -4.66 3.91 1.49
CA ALA A 12 -3.82 2.72 1.36
C ALA A 12 -4.54 1.36 1.31
N ILE A 13 -5.88 1.34 1.28
CA ILE A 13 -6.69 0.11 1.20
C ILE A 13 -6.40 -0.62 -0.12
N PHE A 14 -6.24 0.13 -1.21
CA PHE A 14 -5.84 -0.45 -2.50
C PHE A 14 -4.56 -1.28 -2.43
N PHE A 15 -3.55 -0.84 -1.67
CA PHE A 15 -2.29 -1.59 -1.55
C PHE A 15 -2.46 -2.84 -0.68
N LEU A 16 -3.32 -2.76 0.35
CA LEU A 16 -3.65 -3.91 1.18
C LEU A 16 -4.38 -4.98 0.36
N ASP A 17 -5.39 -4.58 -0.42
CA ASP A 17 -6.10 -5.49 -1.32
C ASP A 17 -5.17 -6.10 -2.37
N LEU A 18 -4.23 -5.29 -2.91
CA LEU A 18 -3.21 -5.79 -3.84
C LEU A 18 -2.32 -6.85 -3.17
N LEU A 19 -1.83 -6.59 -1.95
CA LEU A 19 -0.99 -7.53 -1.20
C LEU A 19 -1.71 -8.83 -0.86
N ASP A 20 -2.99 -8.74 -0.49
CA ASP A 20 -3.83 -9.92 -0.25
C ASP A 20 -4.07 -10.70 -1.55
N GLY A 21 -4.20 -10.02 -2.69
CA GLY A 21 -4.21 -10.65 -4.01
C GLY A 21 -2.90 -11.36 -4.37
N LEU A 22 -1.74 -10.84 -3.95
CA LEU A 22 -0.44 -11.49 -4.16
C LEU A 22 -0.27 -12.74 -3.29
N ARG A 23 -0.72 -12.68 -2.03
CA ARG A 23 -0.72 -13.80 -1.11
C ARG A 23 -2.00 -13.76 -0.26
N PRO A 24 -3.00 -14.60 -0.58
CA PRO A 24 -4.26 -14.63 0.14
C PRO A 24 -4.06 -14.88 1.64
N GLY A 25 -4.68 -14.05 2.48
CA GLY A 25 -4.64 -14.17 3.94
C GLY A 25 -3.40 -13.56 4.60
N ILE A 26 -2.54 -12.83 3.85
CA ILE A 26 -1.44 -12.10 4.47
C ILE A 26 -1.90 -10.81 5.17
N VAL A 27 -3.01 -10.24 4.71
CA VAL A 27 -3.59 -9.04 5.31
C VAL A 27 -4.62 -9.44 6.35
N ASP A 28 -4.37 -9.04 7.58
CA ASP A 28 -5.38 -9.13 8.65
C ASP A 28 -6.37 -7.96 8.50
N GLN A 29 -7.56 -8.28 7.99
CA GLN A 29 -8.64 -7.32 7.76
C GLN A 29 -9.12 -6.63 9.06
N SER A 30 -8.83 -7.20 10.24
CA SER A 30 -9.16 -6.56 11.53
C SER A 30 -8.26 -5.36 11.84
N LEU A 31 -7.08 -5.27 11.23
CA LEU A 31 -6.13 -4.17 11.39
C LEU A 31 -6.32 -3.06 10.35
N VAL A 32 -7.21 -3.26 9.38
CA VAL A 32 -7.47 -2.31 8.30
C VAL A 32 -8.50 -1.28 8.76
N ASN A 33 -8.11 -0.01 8.72
CA ASN A 33 -9.00 1.10 9.06
C ASN A 33 -9.77 1.61 7.84
N THR A 34 -10.84 2.36 8.08
CA THR A 34 -11.67 2.94 6.99
C THR A 34 -10.94 4.00 6.16
N GLY A 35 -9.85 4.58 6.67
CA GLY A 35 -9.06 5.58 5.97
C GLY A 35 -9.79 6.91 5.80
N ARG A 36 -10.64 7.28 6.78
CA ARG A 36 -11.39 8.55 6.77
C ARG A 36 -10.58 9.70 7.34
N THR A 37 -9.68 9.40 8.27
CA THR A 37 -8.77 10.37 8.89
C THR A 37 -7.36 10.19 8.34
N ASP A 38 -6.54 11.24 8.42
CA ASP A 38 -5.14 11.18 7.98
C ASP A 38 -4.33 10.16 8.79
N GLU A 39 -4.66 10.00 10.07
CA GLU A 39 -4.03 9.00 10.94
C GLU A 39 -4.40 7.57 10.52
N GLU A 40 -5.67 7.29 10.22
CA GLU A 40 -6.09 5.99 9.68
C GLU A 40 -5.41 5.68 8.34
N CYS A 41 -5.32 6.67 7.43
CA CYS A 41 -4.60 6.52 6.17
C CYS A 41 -3.13 6.15 6.41
N ARG A 42 -2.48 6.84 7.35
CA ARG A 42 -1.09 6.60 7.73
C ARG A 42 -0.89 5.20 8.34
N LEU A 43 -1.79 4.77 9.21
CA LEU A 43 -1.75 3.43 9.81
C LEU A 43 -1.91 2.34 8.76
N ASN A 44 -2.86 2.48 7.83
CA ASN A 44 -3.05 1.56 6.71
C ASN A 44 -1.80 1.52 5.80
N ALA A 45 -1.22 2.68 5.49
CA ALA A 45 0.01 2.76 4.69
C ALA A 45 1.20 2.06 5.38
N LYS A 46 1.34 2.24 6.71
CA LYS A 46 2.35 1.55 7.51
C LYS A 46 2.15 0.03 7.51
N LEU A 47 0.89 -0.42 7.62
CA LEU A 47 0.55 -1.84 7.53
C LEU A 47 0.93 -2.42 6.17
N ALA A 48 0.54 -1.75 5.08
CA ALA A 48 0.86 -2.17 3.72
C ALA A 48 2.37 -2.29 3.48
N ILE A 49 3.15 -1.28 3.89
CA ILE A 49 4.62 -1.29 3.77
C ILE A 49 5.22 -2.44 4.58
N SER A 50 4.74 -2.67 5.80
CA SER A 50 5.25 -3.74 6.68
C SER A 50 5.01 -5.12 6.09
N ILE A 51 3.82 -5.35 5.54
CA ILE A 51 3.44 -6.61 4.87
C ILE A 51 4.27 -6.81 3.60
N ALA A 52 4.39 -5.78 2.77
CA ALA A 52 5.19 -5.82 1.55
C ALA A 52 6.66 -6.16 1.84
N ARG A 53 7.26 -5.59 2.90
CA ARG A 53 8.62 -5.96 3.34
C ARG A 53 8.70 -7.41 3.80
N LYS A 54 7.69 -7.89 4.54
CA LYS A 54 7.61 -9.28 4.98
C LYS A 54 7.53 -10.26 3.80
N LEU A 55 6.94 -9.84 2.68
CA LEU A 55 6.92 -10.62 1.43
C LEU A 55 8.27 -10.63 0.71
N GLY A 56 9.20 -9.74 1.07
CA GLY A 56 10.50 -9.59 0.41
C GLY A 56 10.55 -8.48 -0.64
N ALA A 57 9.57 -7.58 -0.68
CA ALA A 57 9.59 -6.44 -1.60
C ALA A 57 10.72 -5.47 -1.26
N LEU A 58 11.40 -4.98 -2.30
CA LEU A 58 12.34 -3.88 -2.15
C LEU A 58 11.56 -2.57 -2.08
N ILE A 59 11.56 -1.94 -0.90
CA ILE A 59 10.74 -0.75 -0.60
C ILE A 59 11.59 0.38 -0.04
N PHE A 60 11.49 1.55 -0.67
CA PHE A 60 12.19 2.78 -0.26
C PHE A 60 11.25 3.92 0.20
N LEU A 61 9.94 3.68 0.19
CA LEU A 61 8.91 4.66 0.56
C LEU A 61 8.60 4.60 2.06
N VAL A 62 8.15 5.74 2.57
CA VAL A 62 7.58 5.90 3.90
C VAL A 62 6.06 6.08 3.81
N PRO A 63 5.29 5.84 4.90
CA PRO A 63 3.83 5.98 4.88
C PRO A 63 3.34 7.35 4.37
N GLU A 64 4.10 8.41 4.66
CA GLU A 64 3.85 9.78 4.23
C GLU A 64 3.82 9.91 2.71
N ASP A 65 4.68 9.19 1.98
CA ASP A 65 4.71 9.25 0.52
C ASP A 65 3.41 8.72 -0.11
N ILE A 66 2.74 7.77 0.55
CA ILE A 66 1.44 7.24 0.14
C ILE A 66 0.33 8.26 0.46
N VAL A 67 0.36 8.82 1.68
CA VAL A 67 -0.66 9.78 2.14
C VAL A 67 -0.60 11.09 1.34
N GLU A 68 0.58 11.53 0.94
CA GLU A 68 0.82 12.69 0.07
C GLU A 68 0.62 12.39 -1.42
N LEU A 69 0.30 11.15 -1.79
CA LEU A 69 0.10 10.72 -3.18
C LEU A 69 1.30 11.00 -4.09
N ARG A 70 2.53 10.69 -3.64
CA ARG A 70 3.74 10.83 -4.44
C ARG A 70 3.79 9.76 -5.54
N GLN A 71 3.15 10.07 -6.66
CA GLN A 71 2.89 9.16 -7.78
C GLN A 71 4.12 8.37 -8.26
N ARG A 72 5.29 9.02 -8.36
CA ARG A 72 6.52 8.36 -8.80
C ARG A 72 6.96 7.26 -7.83
N LEU A 73 6.86 7.51 -6.53
CA LEU A 73 7.24 6.55 -5.49
C LEU A 73 6.20 5.43 -5.37
N ILE A 74 4.91 5.76 -5.47
CA ILE A 74 3.82 4.78 -5.51
C ILE A 74 3.97 3.85 -6.72
N LEU A 75 4.32 4.38 -7.89
CA LEU A 75 4.55 3.55 -9.08
C LEU A 75 5.73 2.59 -8.88
N THR A 76 6.84 3.08 -8.32
CA THR A 76 7.99 2.22 -7.98
C THR A 76 7.63 1.15 -6.96
N PHE A 77 6.76 1.46 -6.00
CA PHE A 77 6.26 0.49 -5.02
C PHE A 77 5.47 -0.65 -5.68
N VAL A 78 4.48 -0.30 -6.51
CA VAL A 78 3.69 -1.32 -7.22
C VAL A 78 4.57 -2.11 -8.18
N GLY A 79 5.52 -1.45 -8.86
CA GLY A 79 6.50 -2.12 -9.70
C GLY A 79 7.38 -3.12 -8.94
N SER A 80 7.81 -2.79 -7.72
CA SER A 80 8.61 -3.72 -6.91
C SER A 80 7.78 -4.91 -6.42
N LEU A 81 6.50 -4.71 -6.10
CA LEU A 81 5.57 -5.80 -5.81
C LEU A 81 5.34 -6.73 -7.02
N MET A 82 5.17 -6.17 -8.22
CA MET A 82 4.99 -6.95 -9.45
C MET A 82 6.25 -7.74 -9.82
N ALA A 83 7.43 -7.16 -9.63
CA ALA A 83 8.70 -7.83 -9.91
C ALA A 83 8.94 -9.07 -9.04
N MET A 84 8.27 -9.18 -7.89
CA MET A 84 8.35 -10.37 -7.04
C MET A 84 7.54 -11.56 -7.56
N GLN A 85 6.61 -11.33 -8.49
CA GLN A 85 5.84 -12.39 -9.14
C GLN A 85 6.46 -12.82 -10.49
N ALA A 86 7.60 -12.25 -10.87
CA ALA A 86 8.33 -12.62 -12.08
C ALA A 86 9.34 -13.75 -11.85
#